data_AF-A0A6L9Z3Z8-F1
#
_entry.id   AF-A0A6L9Z3Z8-F1
#
_cell.length_a   1.000
_cell.length_b   1.000
_cell.length_c   1.000
_cell.angle_alpha   90.00
_cell.angle_beta   90.00
_cell.angle_gamma   90.00
#
_symmetry.space_group_name_H-M   'P 1'
#
loop_
_entity.id
_entity.type
_entity.pdbx_description
1 polymer ?
#
loop_
_entity_poly.entity_id
_entity_poly.type
_entity_poly.pdbx_seq_one_letter_code
_entity_poly.pdbx_strand_id
1 'polypeptide(L)'
;MAILPGGRLSWNALLCKVNGTEAEELAQGGAKPSAKILEEMNFVETWLKGIGAKAVKPASELYIRHAGNITGVVDPLYGSQMLLGGTPNWCALGTFGYHFDVRGGIEGLGTRASENGFKSVSFSKPIFNIGIQHPQIKAVTNLAVVSPGSGFQGLASSAGRIVEFNAGVGQALGIAAITALLSGRNLSNVSNSEVRKVLLSTKQLPRVYGYANNNEARKLKNFESLLVLV
;
A
#
# COMPACT_ATOMS: atom_id res chain seq x y z
N MET A 1 21.97 -6.54 -3.89
CA MET A 1 23.39 -6.16 -3.95
C MET A 1 23.77 -6.11 -5.41
N ALA A 2 24.09 -4.94 -5.94
CA ALA A 2 24.62 -4.82 -7.29
C ALA A 2 26.16 -4.90 -7.21
N ILE A 3 26.77 -5.66 -8.12
CA ILE A 3 28.21 -5.60 -8.36
C ILE A 3 28.42 -4.52 -9.42
N LEU A 4 28.97 -3.39 -9.03
CA LEU A 4 29.30 -2.27 -9.90
C LEU A 4 30.63 -2.53 -10.62
N PRO A 5 30.94 -1.79 -11.71
CA PRO A 5 32.22 -1.91 -12.41
C PRO A 5 33.41 -1.82 -11.44
N GLY A 6 34.40 -2.70 -11.68
CA GLY A 6 35.57 -2.86 -10.82
C GLY A 6 35.34 -3.74 -9.58
N GLY A 7 34.31 -4.60 -9.58
CA GLY A 7 34.07 -5.55 -8.47
C GLY A 7 33.57 -4.89 -7.18
N ARG A 8 33.06 -3.66 -7.27
CA ARG A 8 32.57 -2.91 -6.12
C ARG A 8 31.19 -3.40 -5.73
N LEU A 9 30.99 -3.72 -4.46
CA LEU A 9 29.68 -4.07 -3.92
C LEU A 9 28.93 -2.80 -3.52
N SER A 10 27.65 -2.72 -3.91
CA SER A 10 26.71 -1.73 -3.35
C SER A 10 25.83 -2.39 -2.29
N TRP A 11 25.94 -1.91 -1.05
CA TRP A 11 24.94 -2.16 -0.01
C TRP A 11 23.68 -1.36 -0.37
N ASN A 12 22.55 -2.05 -0.56
CA ASN A 12 21.42 -1.47 -1.29
C ASN A 12 20.57 -0.46 -0.50
N ALA A 13 20.58 -0.48 0.84
CA ALA A 13 20.01 0.59 1.68
C ALA A 13 20.27 0.31 3.18
N LEU A 14 20.31 1.38 3.96
CA LEU A 14 20.05 1.36 5.41
C LEU A 14 18.62 1.89 5.61
N LEU A 15 17.77 1.14 6.29
CA LEU A 15 16.38 1.55 6.55
C LEU A 15 16.31 2.20 7.93
N CYS A 16 15.99 3.50 7.96
CA CYS A 16 15.70 4.21 9.20
C CYS A 16 14.18 4.20 9.43
N LYS A 17 13.73 3.68 10.57
CA LYS A 17 12.31 3.72 10.94
C LYS A 17 11.95 5.13 11.39
N VAL A 18 10.94 5.70 10.76
CA VAL A 18 10.35 7.00 11.10
C VAL A 18 8.83 6.86 11.17
N ASN A 19 8.18 7.68 11.99
CA ASN A 19 6.73 7.84 11.99
C ASN A 19 6.29 8.82 10.87
N GLY A 20 4.98 9.00 10.69
CA GLY A 20 4.43 9.87 9.64
C GLY A 20 4.85 11.34 9.77
N THR A 21 4.89 11.86 11.00
CA THR A 21 5.33 13.23 11.29
C THR A 21 6.80 13.43 10.95
N GLU A 22 7.67 12.52 11.41
CA GLU A 22 9.11 12.55 11.12
C GLU A 22 9.37 12.43 9.60
N ALA A 23 8.60 11.62 8.88
CA ALA A 23 8.71 11.49 7.43
C ALA A 23 8.37 12.81 6.70
N GLU A 24 7.34 13.52 7.16
CA GLU A 24 6.94 14.82 6.63
C GLU A 24 7.98 15.90 6.94
N GLU A 25 8.49 15.94 8.17
CA GLU A 25 9.57 16.85 8.58
C GLU A 25 10.84 16.64 7.72
N LEU A 26 11.21 15.39 7.46
CA LEU A 26 12.33 15.07 6.56
C LEU A 26 12.06 15.53 5.12
N ALA A 27 10.83 15.35 4.62
CA ALA A 27 10.45 15.80 3.28
C ALA A 27 10.53 17.34 3.17
N GLN A 28 9.98 18.06 4.15
CA GLN A 28 10.03 19.53 4.21
C GLN A 28 11.45 20.06 4.42
N GLY A 29 12.29 19.32 5.15
CA GLY A 29 13.71 19.60 5.35
C GLY A 29 14.61 19.34 4.13
N GLY A 30 14.02 19.04 2.96
CA GLY A 30 14.75 18.76 1.73
C GLY A 30 15.42 17.39 1.71
N ALA A 31 14.82 16.39 2.35
CA ALA A 31 15.29 15.01 2.45
C ALA A 31 16.72 14.88 3.02
N LYS A 32 17.12 15.80 3.90
CA LYS A 32 18.40 15.74 4.62
C LYS A 32 18.31 14.79 5.81
N PRO A 33 19.38 14.02 6.11
CA PRO A 33 19.45 13.21 7.33
C PRO A 33 19.24 14.03 8.60
N SER A 34 18.41 13.53 9.53
CA SER A 34 18.33 14.07 10.90
C SER A 34 19.57 13.69 11.71
N ALA A 35 19.78 14.32 12.87
CA ALA A 35 20.90 14.01 13.76
C ALA A 35 20.95 12.52 14.16
N LYS A 36 19.80 11.91 14.44
CA LYS A 36 19.67 10.49 14.77
C LYS A 36 20.03 9.58 13.59
N ILE A 37 19.66 9.96 12.37
CA ILE A 37 20.02 9.22 11.16
C ILE A 37 21.53 9.34 10.91
N LEU A 38 22.12 10.52 11.12
CA LEU A 38 23.57 10.72 11.01
C LEU A 38 24.35 9.88 12.03
N GLU A 39 23.85 9.75 13.26
CA GLU A 39 24.44 8.89 14.28
C GLU A 39 24.48 7.41 13.84
N GLU A 40 23.35 6.88 13.35
CA GLU A 40 23.28 5.52 12.81
C GLU A 40 24.21 5.35 11.60
N MET A 41 24.26 6.33 10.70
CA MET A 41 25.16 6.31 9.53
C MET A 41 26.63 6.28 9.96
N ASN A 42 27.01 7.04 10.99
CA ASN A 42 28.37 7.05 11.55
C ASN A 42 28.73 5.70 12.20
N PHE A 43 27.77 5.09 12.91
CA PHE A 43 27.94 3.75 13.48
C PHE A 43 28.20 2.71 12.38
N VAL A 44 27.36 2.67 11.35
CA VAL A 44 27.50 1.76 10.21
C VAL A 44 28.80 2.01 9.45
N GLU A 45 29.19 3.26 9.24
CA GLU A 45 30.47 3.62 8.62
C GLU A 45 31.65 3.07 9.43
N THR A 46 31.64 3.26 10.75
CA THR A 46 32.69 2.78 11.66
C THR A 46 32.79 1.26 11.60
N TRP A 47 31.65 0.57 11.65
CA TRP A 47 31.58 -0.88 11.57
C TRP A 47 32.11 -1.41 10.22
N LEU A 48 31.68 -0.82 9.10
CA LEU A 48 32.14 -1.20 7.76
C LEU A 48 33.65 -1.02 7.59
N LYS A 49 34.22 0.08 8.09
CA LYS A 49 35.68 0.29 8.10
C LYS A 49 36.37 -0.75 8.98
N GLY A 50 35.79 -1.11 10.12
CA GLY A 50 36.29 -2.15 11.02
C GLY A 50 36.39 -3.54 10.37
N ILE A 51 35.54 -3.84 9.38
CA ILE A 51 35.57 -5.11 8.62
C ILE A 51 36.30 -5.00 7.28
N GLY A 52 37.05 -3.91 7.04
CA GLY A 52 37.95 -3.78 5.90
C GLY A 52 37.46 -2.90 4.75
N ALA A 53 36.33 -2.19 4.90
CA ALA A 53 35.93 -1.18 3.91
C ALA A 53 36.94 -0.02 3.90
N LYS A 54 37.55 0.26 2.74
CA LYS A 54 38.52 1.36 2.59
C LYS A 54 37.86 2.75 2.60
N ALA A 55 36.60 2.82 2.17
CA ALA A 55 35.81 4.04 2.18
C ALA A 55 34.32 3.68 2.25
N VAL A 56 33.57 4.49 3.00
CA VAL A 56 32.11 4.45 3.07
C VAL A 56 31.64 5.83 2.65
N LYS A 57 30.70 5.90 1.71
CA LYS A 57 30.14 7.16 1.23
C LYS A 57 28.62 7.10 1.39
N PRO A 58 28.03 7.86 2.31
CA PRO A 58 26.58 7.95 2.39
C PRO A 58 25.99 8.63 1.15
N ALA A 59 24.74 8.34 0.85
CA ALA A 59 23.98 9.13 -0.13
C ALA A 59 23.86 10.58 0.37
N SER A 60 23.95 11.54 -0.54
CA SER A 60 23.82 12.97 -0.22
C SER A 60 22.39 13.38 0.17
N GLU A 61 21.41 12.52 -0.12
CA GLU A 61 20.00 12.70 0.16
C GLU A 61 19.39 11.39 0.64
N LEU A 62 18.31 11.49 1.43
CA LEU A 62 17.52 10.35 1.82
C LEU A 62 16.57 9.96 0.68
N TYR A 63 16.54 8.67 0.35
CA TYR A 63 15.43 8.12 -0.41
C TYR A 63 14.24 7.90 0.52
N ILE A 64 13.28 8.83 0.51
CA ILE A 64 12.05 8.74 1.30
C ILE A 64 10.98 8.00 0.47
N ARG A 65 10.62 6.80 0.90
CA ARG A 65 9.51 6.05 0.30
C ARG A 65 8.23 6.30 1.07
N HIS A 66 7.35 7.15 0.51
CA HIS A 66 6.01 7.35 1.06
C HIS A 66 5.02 6.37 0.40
N ALA A 67 4.51 5.40 1.15
CA ALA A 67 3.36 4.61 0.74
C ALA A 67 2.10 5.41 1.10
N GLY A 68 1.65 6.25 0.17
CA GLY A 68 0.41 7.02 0.37
C GLY A 68 -0.76 6.12 0.74
N ASN A 69 -1.56 6.60 1.69
CA ASN A 69 -2.90 6.09 1.97
C ASN A 69 -3.80 7.30 2.24
N ILE A 70 -5.07 7.18 1.90
CA ILE A 70 -6.09 8.21 2.09
C ILE A 70 -7.27 7.61 2.82
N THR A 71 -7.91 8.41 3.66
CA THR A 71 -9.14 8.04 4.38
C THR A 71 -10.33 8.85 3.86
N GLY A 72 -11.54 8.57 4.35
CA GLY A 72 -12.74 9.28 3.91
C GLY A 72 -13.13 9.00 2.46
N VAL A 73 -12.77 7.80 1.97
CA VAL A 73 -13.03 7.37 0.60
C VAL A 73 -14.47 6.87 0.43
N VAL A 74 -14.92 6.71 -0.82
CA VAL A 74 -16.30 6.26 -1.13
C VAL A 74 -16.54 4.83 -0.62
N ASP A 75 -15.61 3.90 -0.90
CA ASP A 75 -15.68 2.51 -0.45
C ASP A 75 -14.30 2.00 -0.04
N PRO A 76 -13.95 2.05 1.27
CA PRO A 76 -12.65 1.60 1.75
C PRO A 76 -12.49 0.09 1.60
N LEU A 77 -11.27 -0.36 1.30
CA LEU A 77 -10.93 -1.79 1.19
C LEU A 77 -10.16 -2.27 2.44
N TYR A 78 -10.81 -3.10 3.23
CA TYR A 78 -10.23 -3.77 4.40
C TYR A 78 -9.52 -5.06 4.03
N GLY A 79 -8.57 -5.50 4.85
CA GLY A 79 -7.85 -6.75 4.63
C GLY A 79 -8.80 -7.96 4.63
N SER A 80 -9.78 -7.96 5.54
CA SER A 80 -10.82 -8.99 5.58
C SER A 80 -11.68 -9.04 4.31
N GLN A 81 -11.99 -7.89 3.70
CA GLN A 81 -12.71 -7.83 2.42
C GLN A 81 -11.83 -8.33 1.27
N MET A 82 -10.54 -8.01 1.28
CA MET A 82 -9.60 -8.55 0.29
C MET A 82 -9.51 -10.08 0.37
N LEU A 83 -9.51 -10.65 1.58
CA LEU A 83 -9.60 -12.11 1.76
C LEU A 83 -10.94 -12.71 1.31
N LEU A 84 -12.02 -11.92 1.21
CA LEU A 84 -13.28 -12.35 0.60
C LEU A 84 -13.30 -12.21 -0.93
N GLY A 85 -12.17 -11.81 -1.53
CA GLY A 85 -12.06 -11.61 -2.97
C GLY A 85 -12.29 -10.17 -3.43
N GLY A 86 -12.49 -9.21 -2.51
CA GLY A 86 -12.63 -7.78 -2.83
C GLY A 86 -13.93 -7.44 -3.57
N THR A 87 -13.84 -6.60 -4.60
CA THR A 87 -14.99 -6.16 -5.40
C THR A 87 -15.68 -7.35 -6.10
N PRO A 88 -17.02 -7.48 -6.05
CA PRO A 88 -17.72 -8.55 -6.75
C PRO A 88 -17.43 -8.64 -8.25
N ASN A 89 -17.37 -9.85 -8.82
CA ASN A 89 -17.01 -10.08 -10.23
C ASN A 89 -17.83 -9.28 -11.26
N TRP A 90 -19.10 -9.01 -10.96
CA TRP A 90 -20.02 -8.29 -11.86
C TRP A 90 -19.72 -6.78 -11.94
N CYS A 91 -18.92 -6.23 -11.01
CA CYS A 91 -18.47 -4.85 -11.03
C CYS A 91 -16.95 -4.68 -10.85
N ALA A 92 -16.20 -5.77 -10.82
CA ALA A 92 -14.74 -5.74 -10.77
C ALA A 92 -14.13 -5.15 -12.06
N LEU A 93 -13.04 -4.39 -11.89
CA LEU A 93 -12.33 -3.69 -12.97
C LEU A 93 -10.88 -4.19 -13.14
N GLY A 94 -10.45 -5.08 -12.26
CA GLY A 94 -9.13 -5.67 -12.25
C GLY A 94 -8.96 -6.57 -11.03
N THR A 95 -7.79 -7.16 -10.91
CA THR A 95 -7.39 -7.99 -9.77
C THR A 95 -5.99 -7.59 -9.32
N PHE A 96 -5.78 -7.64 -8.01
CA PHE A 96 -4.52 -7.38 -7.38
C PHE A 96 -4.25 -8.41 -6.27
N GLY A 97 -3.01 -8.51 -5.81
CA GLY A 97 -2.66 -9.35 -4.69
C GLY A 97 -1.34 -8.91 -4.06
N TYR A 98 -1.23 -9.04 -2.75
CA TYR A 98 0.01 -8.74 -2.03
C TYR A 98 -0.03 -9.40 -0.65
N HIS A 99 1.14 -9.60 -0.05
CA HIS A 99 1.21 -10.10 1.33
C HIS A 99 0.92 -8.98 2.33
N PHE A 100 0.03 -9.22 3.31
CA PHE A 100 -0.02 -8.38 4.51
C PHE A 100 1.34 -8.45 5.21
N ASP A 101 2.02 -7.33 5.24
CA ASP A 101 3.42 -7.25 5.58
C ASP A 101 3.65 -6.18 6.63
N VAL A 102 3.55 -6.65 7.86
CA VAL A 102 3.88 -5.90 9.06
C VAL A 102 5.32 -6.17 9.51
N ARG A 103 6.24 -6.62 8.63
CA ARG A 103 7.62 -7.01 9.01
C ARG A 103 8.43 -5.89 9.67
N GLY A 104 8.06 -4.63 9.48
CA GLY A 104 8.63 -3.48 10.21
C GLY A 104 8.13 -3.33 11.66
N GLY A 105 7.19 -4.18 12.07
CA GLY A 105 6.51 -4.18 13.36
C GLY A 105 5.61 -2.97 13.54
N ILE A 106 4.30 -3.18 13.61
CA ILE A 106 3.42 -2.22 14.29
C ILE A 106 3.69 -2.38 15.78
N GLU A 107 4.26 -1.34 16.40
CA GLU A 107 4.62 -1.38 17.81
C GLU A 107 3.40 -1.74 18.68
N GLY A 108 3.62 -2.66 19.62
CA GLY A 108 2.56 -3.17 20.50
C GLY A 108 1.50 -4.04 19.82
N LEU A 109 1.52 -4.26 18.50
CA LEU A 109 0.49 -5.09 17.84
C LEU A 109 0.55 -6.56 18.29
N GLY A 110 1.75 -7.14 18.43
CA GLY A 110 1.92 -8.52 18.87
C GLY A 110 1.38 -8.74 20.29
N THR A 111 1.66 -7.82 21.21
CA THR A 111 1.14 -7.84 22.59
C THR A 111 -0.38 -7.75 22.61
N ARG A 112 -0.95 -6.73 21.95
CA ARG A 112 -2.40 -6.55 21.87
C ARG A 112 -3.10 -7.75 21.21
N ALA A 113 -2.49 -8.33 20.18
CA ALA A 113 -2.98 -9.53 19.54
C ALA A 113 -3.01 -10.72 20.49
N SER A 114 -1.92 -10.96 21.24
CA SER A 114 -1.84 -12.04 22.23
C SER A 114 -2.86 -11.87 23.35
N GLU A 115 -3.03 -10.66 23.87
CA GLU A 115 -4.03 -10.32 24.91
C GLU A 115 -5.46 -10.57 24.45
N ASN A 116 -5.72 -10.43 23.14
CA ASN A 116 -7.01 -10.71 22.50
C ASN A 116 -7.12 -12.14 21.94
N GLY A 117 -6.24 -13.05 22.35
CA GLY A 117 -6.31 -14.48 21.99
C GLY A 117 -5.82 -14.85 20.60
N PHE A 118 -5.17 -13.92 19.87
CA PHE A 118 -4.58 -14.21 18.57
C PHE A 118 -3.16 -14.79 18.73
N LYS A 119 -3.00 -16.04 18.28
CA LYS A 119 -1.70 -16.75 18.29
C LYS A 119 -0.74 -16.28 17.19
N SER A 120 -1.24 -15.54 16.20
CA SER A 120 -0.48 -15.09 15.04
C SER A 120 -1.10 -13.81 14.48
N VAL A 121 -0.24 -12.91 14.01
CA VAL A 121 -0.61 -11.71 13.24
C VAL A 121 -0.39 -11.91 11.73
N SER A 122 -0.08 -13.14 11.32
CA SER A 122 0.10 -13.53 9.93
C SER A 122 -1.20 -14.06 9.35
N PHE A 123 -1.57 -13.52 8.20
CA PHE A 123 -2.72 -13.93 7.40
C PHE A 123 -2.25 -14.25 5.99
N SER A 124 -3.02 -15.07 5.29
CA SER A 124 -2.76 -15.45 3.91
C SER A 124 -2.75 -14.24 3.00
N LYS A 125 -2.02 -14.38 1.91
CA LYS A 125 -1.98 -13.40 0.84
C LYS A 125 -3.35 -13.37 0.14
N PRO A 126 -4.10 -12.25 0.18
CA PRO A 126 -5.30 -12.13 -0.62
C PRO A 126 -4.96 -12.01 -2.11
N ILE A 127 -5.82 -12.59 -2.94
CA ILE A 127 -5.97 -12.23 -4.36
C ILE A 127 -7.39 -11.71 -4.49
N PHE A 128 -7.52 -10.43 -4.81
CA PHE A 128 -8.77 -9.70 -4.68
C PHE A 128 -9.02 -8.80 -5.86
N ASN A 129 -10.29 -8.63 -6.18
CA ASN A 129 -10.74 -7.73 -7.22
C ASN A 129 -10.82 -6.30 -6.71
N ILE A 130 -10.62 -5.36 -7.63
CA ILE A 130 -10.62 -3.93 -7.35
C ILE A 130 -11.67 -3.20 -8.19
N GLY A 131 -12.17 -2.11 -7.62
CA GLY A 131 -12.99 -1.10 -8.27
C GLY A 131 -12.30 0.27 -8.26
N ILE A 132 -13.06 1.34 -8.44
CA ILE A 132 -12.59 2.74 -8.44
C ILE A 132 -13.04 3.56 -7.24
N GLN A 133 -13.83 2.99 -6.33
CA GLN A 133 -14.38 3.73 -5.20
C GLN A 133 -13.41 3.87 -4.01
N HIS A 134 -12.48 2.93 -3.85
CA HIS A 134 -11.45 3.01 -2.82
C HIS A 134 -10.45 4.19 -2.97
N PRO A 135 -10.10 4.68 -4.18
CA PRO A 135 -9.29 5.90 -4.31
C PRO A 135 -10.08 7.21 -4.37
N GLN A 136 -11.41 7.21 -4.41
CA GLN A 136 -12.24 8.42 -4.55
C GLN A 136 -12.56 9.03 -3.19
N ILE A 137 -12.34 10.34 -3.01
CA ILE A 137 -12.62 11.03 -1.75
C ILE A 137 -14.11 11.40 -1.67
N LYS A 138 -14.80 10.98 -0.61
CA LYS A 138 -16.24 11.22 -0.43
C LYS A 138 -16.56 12.71 -0.21
N ALA A 139 -15.73 13.41 0.56
CA ALA A 139 -15.92 14.83 0.88
C ALA A 139 -15.52 15.79 -0.26
N VAL A 140 -14.67 15.34 -1.18
CA VAL A 140 -14.21 16.12 -2.34
C VAL A 140 -14.62 15.35 -3.59
N THR A 141 -15.84 15.60 -4.03
CA THR A 141 -16.58 14.72 -4.94
C THR A 141 -15.96 14.54 -6.33
N ASN A 142 -15.00 15.40 -6.72
CA ASN A 142 -14.26 15.38 -7.97
C ASN A 142 -12.76 15.06 -7.79
N LEU A 143 -12.37 14.43 -6.68
CA LEU A 143 -11.00 14.04 -6.38
C LEU A 143 -10.87 12.53 -6.21
N ALA A 144 -9.84 11.96 -6.82
CA ALA A 144 -9.34 10.64 -6.52
C ALA A 144 -7.81 10.69 -6.36
N VAL A 145 -7.27 9.92 -5.43
CA VAL A 145 -5.82 9.81 -5.20
C VAL A 145 -5.41 8.38 -5.38
N VAL A 146 -4.48 8.12 -6.31
CA VAL A 146 -3.92 6.78 -6.55
C VAL A 146 -2.52 6.71 -5.97
N SER A 147 -2.33 5.76 -5.07
CA SER A 147 -1.07 5.45 -4.40
C SER A 147 -1.08 3.96 -4.02
N PRO A 148 0.04 3.37 -3.58
CA PRO A 148 0.12 1.93 -3.31
C PRO A 148 -0.96 1.37 -2.36
N GLY A 149 -1.50 2.20 -1.46
CA GLY A 149 -2.51 1.80 -0.49
C GLY A 149 -3.74 2.68 -0.43
N SER A 150 -4.06 3.49 -1.46
CA SER A 150 -5.18 4.44 -1.41
C SER A 150 -6.50 3.81 -0.98
N GLY A 151 -7.04 4.27 0.15
CA GLY A 151 -8.33 3.81 0.68
C GLY A 151 -8.29 2.41 1.27
N PHE A 152 -7.09 1.89 1.55
CA PHE A 152 -6.94 0.62 2.25
C PHE A 152 -7.02 0.86 3.76
N GLN A 153 -7.79 0.03 4.46
CA GLN A 153 -8.02 0.17 5.89
C GLN A 153 -7.71 -1.12 6.64
N GLY A 154 -7.54 -1.02 7.96
CA GLY A 154 -7.12 -2.14 8.78
C GLY A 154 -5.76 -2.67 8.32
N LEU A 155 -5.65 -4.00 8.24
CA LEU A 155 -4.39 -4.65 7.86
C LEU A 155 -4.06 -4.48 6.38
N ALA A 156 -5.02 -4.08 5.53
CA ALA A 156 -4.77 -3.82 4.11
C ALA A 156 -3.79 -2.65 3.89
N SER A 157 -3.66 -1.72 4.83
CA SER A 157 -2.66 -0.66 4.76
C SER A 157 -1.21 -1.17 4.81
N SER A 158 -0.99 -2.39 5.31
CA SER A 158 0.34 -3.01 5.44
C SER A 158 0.81 -3.72 4.15
N ALA A 159 0.73 -3.03 3.01
CA ALA A 159 1.06 -3.64 1.72
C ALA A 159 2.54 -4.06 1.62
N GLY A 160 2.77 -5.35 1.40
CA GLY A 160 4.10 -5.96 1.32
C GLY A 160 4.55 -6.34 -0.08
N ARG A 161 5.09 -7.56 -0.19
CA ARG A 161 5.48 -8.17 -1.47
C ARG A 161 4.27 -8.22 -2.41
N ILE A 162 4.31 -7.40 -3.45
CA ILE A 162 3.27 -7.25 -4.47
C ILE A 162 3.31 -8.47 -5.40
N VAL A 163 2.13 -8.97 -5.73
CA VAL A 163 1.89 -9.94 -6.81
C VAL A 163 0.93 -9.27 -7.78
N GLU A 164 1.50 -8.64 -8.80
CA GLU A 164 0.72 -7.92 -9.79
C GLU A 164 -0.02 -8.91 -10.70
N PHE A 165 -1.32 -8.66 -10.87
CA PHE A 165 -2.18 -9.36 -11.83
C PHE A 165 -2.61 -8.34 -12.90
N ASN A 166 -3.91 -8.21 -13.15
CA ASN A 166 -4.47 -7.22 -14.07
C ASN A 166 -4.99 -6.03 -13.26
N ALA A 167 -4.10 -5.13 -12.84
CA ALA A 167 -4.48 -3.93 -12.09
C ALA A 167 -4.51 -2.70 -13.00
N GLY A 168 -5.60 -1.93 -12.95
CA GLY A 168 -5.85 -0.80 -13.84
C GLY A 168 -6.62 0.35 -13.20
N VAL A 169 -6.40 0.62 -11.89
CA VAL A 169 -7.15 1.66 -11.14
C VAL A 169 -7.08 3.03 -11.84
N GLY A 170 -5.90 3.44 -12.31
CA GLY A 170 -5.72 4.71 -13.02
C GLY A 170 -6.50 4.79 -14.34
N GLN A 171 -6.45 3.74 -15.16
CA GLN A 171 -7.25 3.65 -16.40
C GLN A 171 -8.74 3.74 -16.10
N ALA A 172 -9.20 2.98 -15.11
CA ALA A 172 -10.59 2.95 -14.69
C ALA A 172 -11.07 4.31 -14.16
N LEU A 173 -10.23 5.03 -13.41
CA LEU A 173 -10.51 6.40 -12.97
C LEU A 173 -10.54 7.40 -14.14
N GLY A 174 -9.67 7.24 -15.14
CA GLY A 174 -9.72 8.06 -16.36
C GLY A 174 -11.06 7.91 -17.09
N ILE A 175 -11.54 6.67 -17.24
CA ILE A 175 -12.87 6.39 -17.80
C ILE A 175 -13.96 7.03 -16.93
N ALA A 176 -13.85 6.91 -15.61
CA ALA A 176 -14.81 7.49 -14.68
C ALA A 176 -14.86 9.02 -14.75
N ALA A 177 -13.70 9.68 -14.87
CA ALA A 177 -13.61 11.13 -15.02
C ALA A 177 -14.29 11.62 -16.31
N ILE A 178 -14.03 10.96 -17.44
CA ILE A 178 -14.73 11.29 -18.69
C ILE A 178 -16.22 11.01 -18.59
N THR A 179 -16.62 9.90 -17.98
CA THR A 179 -18.04 9.56 -17.76
C THR A 179 -18.74 10.62 -16.89
N ALA A 180 -18.07 11.10 -15.84
CA ALA A 180 -18.55 12.17 -14.97
C ALA A 180 -18.76 13.47 -15.75
N LEU A 181 -17.74 13.88 -16.52
CA LEU A 181 -17.78 15.08 -17.38
C LEU A 181 -18.93 15.02 -18.40
N LEU A 182 -19.05 13.91 -19.14
CA LEU A 182 -20.08 13.75 -20.18
C LEU A 182 -21.51 13.65 -19.63
N SER A 183 -21.67 13.25 -18.36
CA SER A 183 -22.98 13.13 -17.71
C SER A 183 -23.32 14.29 -16.77
N GLY A 184 -22.45 15.30 -16.66
CA GLY A 184 -22.66 16.45 -15.75
C GLY A 184 -22.75 16.05 -14.27
N ARG A 185 -22.05 14.99 -13.86
CA ARG A 185 -22.05 14.46 -12.48
C ARG A 185 -20.67 14.54 -11.85
N ASN A 186 -20.59 14.36 -10.54
CA ASN A 186 -19.31 14.27 -9.86
C ASN A 186 -18.63 12.92 -10.09
N LEU A 187 -17.29 12.90 -10.06
CA LEU A 187 -16.48 11.67 -10.19
C LEU A 187 -16.90 10.59 -9.18
N SER A 188 -17.09 10.97 -7.92
CA SER A 188 -17.52 10.08 -6.82
C SER A 188 -18.90 9.46 -7.01
N ASN A 189 -19.71 9.95 -7.96
CA ASN A 189 -21.01 9.37 -8.31
C ASN A 189 -20.94 8.37 -9.47
N VAL A 190 -19.77 8.17 -10.09
CA VAL A 190 -19.57 7.17 -11.12
C VAL A 190 -19.26 5.81 -10.49
N SER A 191 -20.10 4.83 -10.79
CA SER A 191 -19.99 3.48 -10.24
C SER A 191 -18.97 2.62 -10.99
N ASN A 192 -18.49 1.56 -10.33
CA ASN A 192 -17.65 0.55 -10.99
C ASN A 192 -18.35 -0.07 -12.21
N SER A 193 -19.67 -0.31 -12.13
CA SER A 193 -20.44 -0.92 -13.23
C SER A 193 -20.48 -0.05 -14.48
N GLU A 194 -20.49 1.27 -14.35
CA GLU A 194 -20.44 2.20 -15.49
C GLU A 194 -19.09 2.12 -16.20
N VAL A 195 -18.00 2.15 -15.45
CA VAL A 195 -16.65 1.96 -16.00
C VAL A 195 -16.51 0.58 -16.65
N ARG A 196 -17.06 -0.46 -16.01
CA ARG A 196 -17.02 -1.83 -16.52
C ARG A 196 -17.74 -1.96 -17.86
N LYS A 197 -18.86 -1.24 -18.07
CA LYS A 197 -19.57 -1.22 -19.36
C LYS A 197 -18.70 -0.64 -20.46
N VAL A 198 -17.97 0.44 -20.19
CA VAL A 198 -17.04 1.03 -21.15
C VAL A 198 -15.95 0.02 -21.52
N LEU A 199 -15.27 -0.56 -20.52
CA LEU A 199 -14.22 -1.58 -20.73
C LEU A 199 -14.73 -2.81 -21.51
N LEU A 200 -15.96 -3.25 -21.27
CA LEU A 200 -16.58 -4.30 -22.08
C LEU A 200 -16.77 -3.87 -23.53
N SER A 201 -17.37 -2.70 -23.75
CA SER A 201 -17.67 -2.20 -25.09
C SER A 201 -16.41 -1.97 -25.93
N THR A 202 -15.30 -1.59 -25.29
CA THR A 202 -14.00 -1.40 -25.93
C THR A 202 -13.15 -2.68 -25.98
N LYS A 203 -13.66 -3.81 -25.48
CA LYS A 203 -12.92 -5.09 -25.38
C LYS A 203 -11.61 -5.00 -24.58
N GLN A 204 -11.58 -4.12 -23.58
CA GLN A 204 -10.43 -3.89 -22.70
C GLN A 204 -10.66 -4.37 -21.27
N LEU A 205 -11.80 -5.01 -20.98
CA LEU A 205 -12.07 -5.54 -19.64
C LEU A 205 -11.07 -6.66 -19.31
N PRO A 206 -10.24 -6.52 -18.26
CA PRO A 206 -9.32 -7.57 -17.87
C PRO A 206 -10.05 -8.78 -17.29
N ARG A 207 -9.41 -9.94 -17.38
CA ARG A 207 -9.81 -11.11 -16.61
C ARG A 207 -9.59 -10.83 -15.12
N VAL A 208 -10.55 -11.26 -14.31
CA VAL A 208 -10.51 -11.15 -12.85
C VAL A 208 -10.24 -12.51 -12.21
N TYR A 209 -9.51 -12.52 -11.10
CA TYR A 209 -9.05 -13.75 -10.41
C TYR A 209 -9.32 -13.73 -8.91
N GLY A 210 -10.01 -12.71 -8.38
CA GLY A 210 -10.34 -12.63 -6.96
C GLY A 210 -11.12 -13.85 -6.50
N TYR A 211 -10.75 -14.39 -5.33
CA TYR A 211 -11.44 -15.52 -4.72
C TYR A 211 -11.53 -15.36 -3.20
N ALA A 212 -12.53 -16.00 -2.62
CA ALA A 212 -12.79 -15.90 -1.19
C ALA A 212 -12.06 -17.00 -0.39
N ASN A 213 -11.44 -16.59 0.71
CA ASN A 213 -11.00 -17.42 1.82
C ASN A 213 -11.82 -17.06 3.07
N ASN A 214 -13.04 -17.61 3.14
CA ASN A 214 -14.04 -17.25 4.16
C ASN A 214 -13.58 -17.48 5.61
N ASN A 215 -12.77 -18.52 5.85
CA ASN A 215 -12.29 -18.84 7.19
C ASN A 215 -11.30 -17.80 7.68
N GLU A 216 -10.40 -17.36 6.81
CA GLU A 216 -9.36 -16.42 7.17
C GLU A 216 -9.86 -14.98 7.16
N ALA A 217 -10.77 -14.64 6.24
CA ALA A 217 -11.48 -13.37 6.24
C ALA A 217 -12.22 -13.12 7.57
N ARG A 218 -12.90 -14.14 8.12
CA ARG A 218 -13.58 -14.03 9.42
C ARG A 218 -12.60 -13.79 10.56
N LYS A 219 -11.46 -14.48 10.56
CA LYS A 219 -10.39 -14.27 11.56
C LYS A 219 -9.83 -12.85 11.45
N LEU A 220 -9.53 -12.40 10.24
CA LEU A 220 -8.97 -11.07 10.00
C LEU A 220 -9.99 -9.96 10.32
N LYS A 221 -11.27 -10.16 10.03
CA LYS A 221 -12.32 -9.19 10.40
C LYS A 221 -12.37 -8.99 11.92
N ASN A 222 -12.32 -10.08 12.68
CA ASN A 222 -12.28 -10.01 14.15
C ASN A 222 -10.99 -9.33 14.65
N PHE A 223 -9.86 -9.62 14.01
CA PHE A 223 -8.58 -8.98 14.30
C PHE A 223 -8.63 -7.47 14.05
N GLU A 224 -9.12 -7.04 12.88
CA GLU A 224 -9.25 -5.64 12.48
C GLU A 224 -10.18 -4.86 13.42
N SER A 225 -11.31 -5.45 13.85
CA SER A 225 -12.25 -4.80 14.77
C SER A 225 -11.72 -4.59 16.18
N LEU A 226 -10.80 -5.47 16.64
CA LEU A 226 -10.28 -5.41 18.01
C LEU A 226 -8.97 -4.62 18.12
N LEU A 227 -8.17 -4.56 17.05
CA LEU A 227 -6.75 -4.19 17.17
C LEU A 227 -6.31 -3.05 16.25
N VAL A 228 -7.09 -2.70 15.22
CA VAL A 228 -6.64 -1.82 14.12
C VAL A 228 -7.60 -0.63 13.90
N LEU A 229 -8.42 -0.29 14.90
CA LEU A 229 -9.20 0.96 14.88
C LEU A 229 -8.30 2.14 15.27
N VAL A 230 -7.82 2.87 14.26
CA VAL A 230 -7.61 4.32 14.28
C VAL A 230 -8.12 4.88 12.95
#